data_AF-A0A7Y5GRY5-F1
#
_entry.id   AF-A0A7Y5GRY5-F1
#
_cell.length_a   1.000
_cell.length_b   1.000
_cell.length_c   1.000
_cell.angle_alpha   90.00
_cell.angle_beta   90.00
_cell.angle_gamma   90.00
#
_symmetry.space_group_name_H-M   'P 1'
#
loop_
_entity.id
_entity.type
_entity.pdbx_description
1 polymer ?
#
loop_
_entity_poly.entity_id
_entity_poly.type
_entity_poly.pdbx_seq_one_letter_code
_entity_poly.pdbx_strand_id
1 'polypeptide(L)'
;MSFTEQEYIEFGMRRRAIPLIRQSEVALQLFLKEPQGFIDLLPDPKIDEKMTLSIEQINEAMKDRQIAEADAKGATRVQDEQMAKGKIWLRKATKRNKRGVLVGVQVPEEMQVHGRLRSVNTMLSTLKSFTDWMKTNNSQLASAGKGLDALIAEGVEIHTKLSNYDAKQEAMLIQTVPAAVRVFWKTKGELYIQLKILHNAAKEFYAADLEKSAQYNMDILYA
;
A
#
# COMPACT_ATOMS: atom_id res chain seq x y z
N MET A 1 -16.59 11.68 10.55
CA MET A 1 -15.50 11.40 11.51
C MET A 1 -14.25 12.10 11.01
N SER A 2 -13.58 12.88 11.85
CA SER A 2 -12.26 13.46 11.53
C SER A 2 -11.16 12.48 11.92
N PHE A 3 -10.17 12.27 11.05
CA PHE A 3 -8.98 11.51 11.40
C PHE A 3 -8.17 12.24 12.48
N THR A 4 -7.56 11.48 13.37
CA THR A 4 -6.59 11.97 14.35
C THR A 4 -5.29 12.38 13.65
N GLU A 5 -4.48 13.21 14.32
CA GLU A 5 -3.17 13.61 13.80
C GLU A 5 -2.27 12.40 13.51
N GLN A 6 -2.32 11.39 14.38
CA GLN A 6 -1.54 10.17 14.21
C GLN A 6 -1.96 9.37 12.98
N GLU A 7 -3.26 9.28 12.69
CA GLU A 7 -3.76 8.64 11.47
C GLU A 7 -3.30 9.38 10.20
N TYR A 8 -3.32 10.72 10.19
CA TYR A 8 -2.78 11.48 9.06
C TYR A 8 -1.29 11.23 8.86
N ILE A 9 -0.50 11.23 9.93
CA ILE A 9 0.93 10.92 9.86
C ILE A 9 1.14 9.51 9.28
N GLU A 10 0.40 8.51 9.74
CA GLU A 10 0.47 7.15 9.21
C GLU A 10 0.14 7.08 7.71
N PHE A 11 -0.91 7.79 7.26
CA PHE A 11 -1.25 7.84 5.84
C PHE A 11 -0.12 8.48 5.02
N GLY A 12 0.43 9.60 5.51
CA GLY A 12 1.49 10.32 4.80
C GLY A 12 2.82 9.59 4.76
N MET A 13 3.20 8.88 5.82
CA MET A 13 4.41 8.05 5.85
C MET A 13 4.43 7.01 4.73
N ARG A 14 3.28 6.41 4.43
CA ARG A 14 3.14 5.31 3.46
C ARG A 14 3.17 5.75 1.99
N ARG A 15 3.14 7.06 1.70
CA ARG A 15 3.07 7.60 0.34
C ARG A 15 4.35 8.32 -0.02
N ARG A 16 4.80 8.27 -1.27
CA ARG A 16 5.87 9.17 -1.74
C ARG A 16 5.29 10.53 -2.05
N ALA A 17 5.99 11.60 -1.68
CA ALA A 17 5.53 12.96 -1.93
C ALA A 17 5.37 13.24 -3.44
N ILE A 18 6.36 12.92 -4.26
CA ILE A 18 6.34 13.25 -5.71
C ILE A 18 5.15 12.63 -6.46
N PRO A 19 4.90 11.30 -6.42
CA PRO A 19 3.71 10.73 -7.05
C PRO A 19 2.42 11.26 -6.45
N LEU A 20 2.35 11.48 -5.14
CA LEU A 20 1.14 12.00 -4.49
C LEU A 20 0.81 13.42 -4.97
N ILE A 21 1.82 14.29 -5.10
CA ILE A 21 1.68 15.63 -5.67
C ILE A 21 1.17 15.52 -7.10
N ARG A 22 1.84 14.74 -7.97
CA ARG A 22 1.49 14.63 -9.38
C ARG A 22 0.05 14.12 -9.58
N GLN A 23 -0.34 13.10 -8.83
CA GLN A 23 -1.70 12.57 -8.83
C GLN A 23 -2.72 13.62 -8.39
N SER A 24 -2.36 14.43 -7.39
CA SER A 24 -3.22 15.48 -6.86
C SER A 24 -3.36 16.65 -7.84
N GLU A 25 -2.27 17.05 -8.52
CA GLU A 25 -2.28 18.08 -9.55
C GLU A 25 -3.17 17.68 -10.74
N VAL A 26 -3.05 16.44 -11.22
CA VAL A 26 -3.92 15.93 -12.29
C VAL A 26 -5.37 15.86 -11.82
N ALA A 27 -5.64 15.38 -10.60
CA ALA A 27 -6.99 15.36 -10.04
C ALA A 27 -7.60 16.76 -9.94
N LEU A 28 -6.82 17.77 -9.56
CA LEU A 28 -7.25 19.17 -9.52
C LEU A 28 -7.56 19.71 -10.92
N GLN A 29 -6.72 19.42 -11.92
CA GLN A 29 -6.96 19.83 -13.31
C GLN A 29 -8.23 19.22 -13.89
N LEU A 30 -8.54 17.97 -13.51
CA LEU A 30 -9.79 17.32 -13.87
C LEU A 30 -10.96 17.98 -13.13
N PHE A 31 -10.85 18.15 -11.80
CA PHE A 31 -11.85 18.78 -10.95
C PHE A 31 -12.31 20.15 -11.47
N LEU A 32 -11.38 21.02 -11.89
CA LEU A 32 -11.70 22.36 -12.40
C LEU A 32 -12.55 22.37 -13.68
N LYS A 33 -12.68 21.21 -14.36
CA LYS A 33 -13.50 21.04 -15.57
C LYS A 33 -14.84 20.37 -15.28
N GLU A 34 -15.06 19.94 -14.05
CA GLU A 34 -16.27 19.20 -13.66
C GLU A 34 -17.47 20.14 -13.49
N PRO A 35 -18.69 19.67 -13.80
CA PRO A 35 -19.90 20.46 -13.63
C PRO A 35 -20.29 20.61 -12.15
N GLN A 36 -21.17 21.57 -11.84
CA GLN A 36 -21.64 21.84 -10.46
C GLN A 36 -22.17 20.58 -9.74
N GLY A 37 -22.85 19.68 -10.45
CA GLY A 37 -23.37 18.44 -9.87
C GLY A 37 -22.28 17.50 -9.32
N PHE A 38 -21.04 17.61 -9.77
CA PHE A 38 -19.88 16.94 -9.14
C PHE A 38 -19.49 17.66 -7.85
N ILE A 39 -19.41 18.99 -7.90
CA ILE A 39 -18.99 19.84 -6.76
C ILE A 39 -19.94 19.63 -5.58
N ASP A 40 -21.24 19.46 -5.86
CA ASP A 40 -22.27 19.22 -4.86
C ASP A 40 -22.10 17.90 -4.08
N LEU A 41 -21.33 16.94 -4.61
CA LEU A 41 -20.98 15.68 -3.92
C LEU A 41 -19.84 15.84 -2.90
N LEU A 42 -19.13 16.97 -2.94
CA LEU A 42 -17.98 17.16 -2.08
C LEU A 42 -18.41 17.61 -0.67
N PRO A 43 -17.82 17.03 0.39
CA PRO A 43 -18.11 17.43 1.76
C PRO A 43 -17.58 18.84 2.10
N ASP A 44 -16.69 19.38 1.27
CA ASP A 44 -16.12 20.71 1.42
C ASP A 44 -15.95 21.36 0.03
N PRO A 45 -16.60 22.51 -0.23
CA PRO A 45 -16.52 23.18 -1.52
C PRO A 45 -15.15 23.81 -1.82
N LYS A 46 -14.26 23.95 -0.82
CA LYS A 46 -12.90 24.52 -0.94
C LYS A 46 -11.80 23.47 -0.99
N ILE A 47 -12.12 22.25 -1.44
CA ILE A 47 -11.16 21.15 -1.47
C ILE A 47 -9.97 21.46 -2.39
N ASP A 48 -10.18 22.25 -3.43
CA ASP A 48 -9.18 22.74 -4.38
C ASP A 48 -8.18 23.69 -3.72
N GLU A 49 -8.66 24.68 -2.97
CA GLU A 49 -7.82 25.60 -2.19
C GLU A 49 -6.95 24.81 -1.21
N LYS A 50 -7.54 23.83 -0.50
CA LYS A 50 -6.84 23.01 0.48
C LYS A 50 -5.78 22.11 -0.15
N MET A 51 -6.11 21.43 -1.24
CA MET A 51 -5.16 20.58 -1.96
C MET A 51 -4.00 21.38 -2.53
N THR A 52 -4.28 22.55 -3.12
CA THR A 52 -3.26 23.45 -3.64
C THR A 52 -2.29 23.87 -2.53
N LEU A 53 -2.82 24.29 -1.38
CA LEU A 53 -2.01 24.65 -0.22
C LEU A 53 -1.16 23.48 0.29
N SER A 54 -1.74 22.27 0.39
CA SER A 54 -1.00 21.09 0.82
C SER A 54 0.12 20.71 -0.17
N ILE A 55 -0.12 20.84 -1.48
CA ILE A 55 0.91 20.62 -2.52
C ILE A 55 2.06 21.62 -2.35
N GLU A 56 1.77 22.91 -2.20
CA GLU A 56 2.76 23.96 -1.98
C GLU A 56 3.60 23.70 -0.72
N GLN A 57 2.95 23.37 0.39
CA GLN A 57 3.62 23.04 1.65
C GLN A 57 4.54 21.83 1.53
N ILE A 58 4.10 20.78 0.82
CA ILE A 58 4.92 19.57 0.60
C ILE A 58 6.11 19.90 -0.30
N ASN A 59 5.90 20.66 -1.39
CA ASN A 59 6.97 21.08 -2.30
C ASN A 59 8.03 21.93 -1.59
N GLU A 60 7.61 22.87 -0.74
CA GLU A 60 8.52 23.68 0.05
C GLU A 60 9.28 22.83 1.07
N ALA A 61 8.59 21.96 1.80
CA ALA A 61 9.20 21.06 2.77
C ALA A 61 10.22 20.11 2.12
N MET A 62 10.00 19.65 0.89
CA MET A 62 10.96 18.79 0.17
C MET A 62 12.29 19.49 -0.19
N LYS A 63 12.38 20.82 -0.10
CA LYS A 63 13.67 21.53 -0.25
C LYS A 63 14.59 21.29 0.94
N ASP A 64 14.05 20.92 2.10
CA ASP A 64 14.84 20.51 3.26
C ASP A 64 15.38 19.09 3.04
N ARG A 65 16.72 18.97 3.15
CA ARG A 65 17.42 17.70 2.95
C ARG A 65 16.99 16.60 3.93
N GLN A 66 16.72 16.94 5.19
CA GLN A 66 16.27 15.97 6.19
C GLN A 66 14.89 15.41 5.84
N ILE A 67 14.00 16.28 5.34
CA ILE A 67 12.66 15.90 4.89
C ILE A 67 12.75 15.05 3.61
N ALA A 68 13.57 15.44 2.64
CA ALA A 68 13.79 14.67 1.42
C ALA A 68 14.34 13.26 1.73
N GLU A 69 15.29 13.14 2.66
CA GLU A 69 15.81 11.85 3.11
C GLU A 69 14.75 11.03 3.88
N ALA A 70 13.89 11.69 4.66
CA ALA A 70 12.79 11.04 5.35
C ALA A 70 11.69 10.55 4.38
N ASP A 71 11.32 11.32 3.36
CA ASP A 71 10.41 10.87 2.29
C ASP A 71 11.02 9.71 1.50
N ALA A 72 12.33 9.79 1.24
CA ALA A 72 13.09 8.75 0.56
C ALA A 72 13.04 7.41 1.30
N LYS A 73 13.05 7.45 2.63
CA LYS A 73 13.01 6.27 3.52
C LYS A 73 11.59 5.84 3.91
N GLY A 74 10.64 6.78 4.02
CA GLY A 74 9.30 6.56 4.57
C GLY A 74 8.38 5.75 3.66
N ALA A 75 8.36 6.06 2.36
CA ALA A 75 7.59 5.28 1.41
C ALA A 75 8.48 4.28 0.69
N THR A 76 8.40 3.03 1.13
CA THR A 76 9.26 2.00 0.60
C THR A 76 8.66 1.29 -0.58
N ARG A 77 9.24 1.63 -1.73
CA ARG A 77 9.40 0.70 -2.85
C ARG A 77 9.76 -0.71 -2.37
N VAL A 78 10.57 -0.84 -1.32
CA VAL A 78 10.94 -2.14 -0.72
C VAL A 78 9.76 -2.88 -0.11
N GLN A 79 8.89 -2.23 0.67
CA GLN A 79 7.72 -2.86 1.28
C GLN A 79 6.71 -3.26 0.20
N ASP A 80 6.43 -2.38 -0.76
CA ASP A 80 5.54 -2.69 -1.88
C ASP A 80 6.09 -3.81 -2.76
N GLU A 81 7.39 -3.79 -3.06
CA GLU A 81 8.08 -4.85 -3.80
C GLU A 81 8.04 -6.17 -3.03
N GLN A 82 8.30 -6.17 -1.71
CA GLN A 82 8.22 -7.39 -0.92
C GLN A 82 6.78 -7.88 -0.76
N MET A 83 5.79 -6.99 -0.66
CA MET A 83 4.36 -7.36 -0.63
C MET A 83 3.95 -8.00 -1.97
N ALA A 84 4.40 -7.46 -3.09
CA ALA A 84 4.17 -8.04 -4.40
C ALA A 84 4.84 -9.42 -4.54
N LYS A 85 6.12 -9.53 -4.15
CA LYS A 85 6.86 -10.81 -4.12
C LYS A 85 6.18 -11.83 -3.21
N GLY A 86 5.73 -11.42 -2.02
CA GLY A 86 4.99 -12.27 -1.08
C GLY A 86 3.70 -12.81 -1.66
N LYS A 87 2.92 -12.00 -2.39
CA LYS A 87 1.70 -12.47 -3.09
C LYS A 87 2.03 -13.50 -4.18
N ILE A 88 3.08 -13.26 -4.96
CA ILE A 88 3.53 -14.22 -6.00
C ILE A 88 3.98 -15.52 -5.34
N TRP A 89 4.77 -15.43 -4.27
CA TRP A 89 5.25 -16.58 -3.52
C TRP A 89 4.09 -17.40 -2.93
N LEU A 90 3.10 -16.76 -2.30
CA LEU A 90 1.94 -17.45 -1.75
C LEU A 90 1.14 -18.19 -2.82
N ARG A 91 1.03 -17.63 -4.03
CA ARG A 91 0.44 -18.37 -5.18
C ARG A 91 1.25 -19.60 -5.54
N LYS A 92 2.59 -19.53 -5.55
CA LYS A 92 3.47 -20.69 -5.81
C LYS A 92 3.32 -21.74 -4.70
N ALA A 93 3.37 -21.33 -3.44
CA ALA A 93 3.22 -22.21 -2.28
C ALA A 93 1.85 -22.90 -2.26
N THR A 94 0.78 -22.13 -2.46
CA THR A 94 -0.59 -22.66 -2.58
C THR A 94 -0.70 -23.71 -3.69
N LYS A 95 -0.16 -23.43 -4.89
CA LYS A 95 -0.14 -24.40 -5.99
C LYS A 95 0.70 -25.64 -5.69
N ARG A 96 1.75 -25.53 -4.87
CA ARG A 96 2.53 -26.68 -4.40
C ARG A 96 1.70 -27.54 -3.45
N ASN A 97 1.05 -26.91 -2.49
CA ASN A 97 0.22 -27.55 -1.49
C ASN A 97 -0.96 -28.29 -2.14
N LYS A 98 -1.65 -27.66 -3.11
CA LYS A 98 -2.69 -28.33 -3.92
C LYS A 98 -2.16 -29.54 -4.70
N ARG A 99 -0.94 -29.47 -5.25
CA ARG A 99 -0.32 -30.65 -5.89
C ARG A 99 0.01 -31.74 -4.88
N GLY A 100 0.42 -31.38 -3.67
CA GLY A 100 0.58 -32.29 -2.54
C GLY A 100 -0.69 -33.09 -2.28
N VAL A 101 -1.84 -32.41 -2.20
CA VAL A 101 -3.15 -33.07 -2.04
C VAL A 101 -3.42 -34.07 -3.15
N LEU A 102 -3.15 -33.71 -4.41
CA LEU A 102 -3.36 -34.59 -5.56
C LEU A 102 -2.48 -35.84 -5.54
N VAL A 103 -1.32 -35.81 -4.86
CA VAL A 103 -0.43 -36.97 -4.69
C VAL A 103 -0.63 -37.67 -3.34
N GLY A 104 -1.70 -37.32 -2.60
CA GLY A 104 -2.10 -38.00 -1.36
C GLY A 104 -1.51 -37.43 -0.07
N VAL A 105 -0.86 -36.26 -0.12
CA VAL A 105 -0.38 -35.57 1.09
C VAL A 105 -1.55 -34.90 1.80
N GLN A 106 -1.66 -35.09 3.11
CA GLN A 106 -2.65 -34.40 3.92
C GLN A 106 -2.23 -32.95 4.14
N VAL A 107 -2.88 -32.04 3.42
CA VAL A 107 -2.64 -30.60 3.50
C VAL A 107 -3.86 -29.92 4.14
N PRO A 108 -3.70 -29.16 5.25
CA PRO A 108 -4.78 -28.38 5.82
C PRO A 108 -5.41 -27.44 4.79
N GLU A 109 -6.72 -27.26 4.83
CA GLU A 109 -7.45 -26.40 3.88
C GLU A 109 -6.91 -24.96 3.87
N GLU A 110 -6.49 -24.47 5.04
CA GLU A 110 -5.85 -23.17 5.28
C GLU A 110 -4.56 -22.97 4.46
N MET A 111 -3.86 -24.05 4.12
CA MET A 111 -2.62 -24.04 3.35
C MET A 111 -2.87 -24.23 1.84
N GLN A 112 -4.12 -24.51 1.46
CA GLN A 112 -4.54 -24.70 0.07
C GLN A 112 -5.13 -23.44 -0.55
N VAL A 113 -5.40 -22.40 0.23
CA VAL A 113 -5.93 -21.11 -0.23
C VAL A 113 -5.31 -20.00 0.62
N HIS A 114 -5.05 -18.84 0.02
CA HIS A 114 -4.72 -17.63 0.78
C HIS A 114 -5.75 -16.55 0.50
N GLY A 115 -6.21 -15.88 1.57
CA GLY A 115 -7.19 -14.79 1.49
C GLY A 115 -6.62 -13.49 0.91
N ARG A 116 -7.42 -12.41 0.95
CA ARG A 116 -6.96 -11.08 0.53
C ARG A 116 -5.99 -10.50 1.56
N LEU A 117 -4.71 -10.41 1.18
CA LEU A 117 -3.66 -9.84 2.01
C LEU A 117 -3.63 -8.32 1.84
N ARG A 118 -4.34 -7.62 2.72
CA ARG A 118 -4.49 -6.15 2.70
C ARG A 118 -3.45 -5.42 3.56
N SER A 119 -2.78 -6.11 4.48
CA SER A 119 -1.82 -5.50 5.41
C SER A 119 -0.50 -6.30 5.48
N VAL A 120 0.57 -5.64 5.94
CA VAL A 120 1.88 -6.27 6.21
C VAL A 120 1.75 -7.32 7.31
N ASN A 121 1.01 -7.04 8.39
CA ASN A 121 0.84 -7.99 9.49
C ASN A 121 0.14 -9.28 9.05
N THR A 122 -0.91 -9.16 8.22
CA THR A 122 -1.56 -10.34 7.63
C THR A 122 -0.62 -11.07 6.67
N MET A 123 0.22 -10.35 5.91
CA MET A 123 1.24 -10.97 5.05
C MET A 123 2.29 -11.73 5.87
N LEU A 124 2.85 -11.11 6.91
CA LEU A 124 3.88 -11.71 7.77
C LEU A 124 3.38 -12.97 8.46
N SER A 125 2.20 -12.91 9.08
CA SER A 125 1.57 -14.09 9.70
C SER A 125 1.32 -15.21 8.68
N THR A 126 0.76 -14.88 7.51
CA THR A 126 0.50 -15.89 6.46
C THR A 126 1.80 -16.50 5.92
N LEU A 127 2.81 -15.69 5.62
CA LEU A 127 4.12 -16.17 5.16
C LEU A 127 4.73 -17.11 6.19
N LYS A 128 4.72 -16.73 7.46
CA LYS A 128 5.25 -17.54 8.56
C LYS A 128 4.54 -18.89 8.63
N SER A 129 3.21 -18.90 8.73
CA SER A 129 2.43 -20.14 8.81
C SER A 129 2.67 -21.07 7.61
N PHE A 130 2.71 -20.54 6.39
CA PHE A 130 3.02 -21.35 5.20
C PHE A 130 4.45 -21.88 5.24
N THR A 131 5.45 -21.05 5.57
CA THR A 131 6.85 -21.52 5.62
C THR A 131 7.08 -22.55 6.71
N ASP A 132 6.48 -22.37 7.89
CA ASP A 132 6.64 -23.29 9.02
C ASP A 132 5.96 -24.63 8.72
N TRP A 133 4.73 -24.60 8.18
CA TRP A 133 4.04 -25.82 7.78
C TRP A 133 4.80 -26.59 6.68
N MET A 134 5.32 -25.88 5.67
CA MET A 134 6.12 -26.51 4.60
C MET A 134 7.44 -27.08 5.09
N LYS A 135 8.09 -26.45 6.09
CA LYS A 135 9.30 -26.99 6.74
C LYS A 135 8.99 -28.27 7.51
N THR A 136 7.94 -28.27 8.32
CA THR A 136 7.53 -29.44 9.11
C THR A 136 7.16 -30.62 8.22
N ASN A 137 6.54 -30.36 7.06
CA ASN A 137 6.05 -31.39 6.14
C ASN A 137 6.93 -31.55 4.88
N ASN A 138 8.20 -31.12 4.95
CA ASN A 138 9.10 -31.08 3.79
C ASN A 138 9.24 -32.44 3.10
N SER A 139 9.40 -33.51 3.89
CA SER A 139 9.52 -34.88 3.38
C SER A 139 8.28 -35.37 2.65
N GLN A 140 7.08 -35.01 3.14
CA GLN A 140 5.82 -35.40 2.51
C GLN A 140 5.59 -34.63 1.20
N LEU A 141 5.89 -33.33 1.20
CA LEU A 141 5.75 -32.45 0.04
C LEU A 141 6.85 -32.62 -1.02
N ALA A 142 7.95 -33.31 -0.70
CA ALA A 142 8.99 -33.63 -1.67
C ALA A 142 8.42 -34.43 -2.87
N SER A 143 7.38 -35.25 -2.62
CA SER A 143 6.62 -35.97 -3.65
C SER A 143 5.84 -35.04 -4.61
N ALA A 144 5.49 -33.82 -4.17
CA ALA A 144 4.74 -32.83 -4.93
C ALA A 144 5.62 -31.98 -5.89
N GLY A 145 6.93 -32.25 -5.92
CA GLY A 145 7.88 -31.70 -6.91
C GLY A 145 9.22 -31.26 -6.30
N LYS A 146 10.22 -31.11 -7.16
CA LYS A 146 11.58 -30.63 -6.79
C LYS A 146 11.58 -29.15 -6.36
N GLY A 147 12.66 -28.72 -5.70
CA GLY A 147 12.91 -27.31 -5.35
C GLY A 147 12.07 -26.75 -4.21
N LEU A 148 11.66 -27.61 -3.26
CA LEU A 148 10.88 -27.20 -2.10
C LEU A 148 11.71 -26.34 -1.14
N ASP A 149 12.97 -26.70 -0.89
CA ASP A 149 13.87 -25.94 -0.02
C ASP A 149 14.12 -24.52 -0.54
N ALA A 150 14.29 -24.36 -1.85
CA ALA A 150 14.44 -23.05 -2.49
C ALA A 150 13.16 -22.19 -2.32
N LEU A 151 11.99 -22.81 -2.41
CA LEU A 151 10.71 -22.13 -2.20
C LEU A 151 10.56 -21.71 -0.73
N ILE A 152 10.94 -22.57 0.22
CA ILE A 152 10.92 -22.23 1.65
C ILE A 152 11.89 -21.07 1.93
N ALA A 153 13.10 -21.11 1.37
CA ALA A 153 14.09 -20.04 1.52
C ALA A 153 13.59 -18.69 0.96
N GLU A 154 12.97 -18.68 -0.23
CA GLU A 154 12.34 -17.49 -0.83
C GLU A 154 11.29 -16.88 0.13
N GLY A 155 10.46 -17.73 0.75
CA GLY A 155 9.42 -17.29 1.70
C GLY A 155 10.01 -16.69 2.99
N VAL A 156 11.04 -17.31 3.54
CA VAL A 156 11.75 -16.83 4.75
C VAL A 156 12.46 -15.52 4.47
N GLU A 157 13.08 -15.37 3.29
CA GLU A 157 13.74 -14.13 2.88
C GLU A 157 12.73 -12.97 2.79
N ILE A 158 11.59 -13.18 2.13
CA ILE A 158 10.53 -12.17 2.01
C ILE A 158 10.00 -11.79 3.40
N HIS A 159 9.72 -12.77 4.26
CA HIS A 159 9.26 -12.53 5.64
C HIS A 159 10.29 -11.69 6.41
N THR A 160 11.57 -12.05 6.35
CA THR A 160 12.64 -11.35 7.06
C THR A 160 12.78 -9.90 6.58
N LYS A 161 12.73 -9.68 5.27
CA LYS A 161 12.80 -8.32 4.71
C LYS A 161 11.60 -7.47 5.08
N LEU A 162 10.38 -8.03 5.08
CA LEU A 162 9.17 -7.32 5.52
C LEU A 162 9.22 -7.01 7.01
N SER A 163 9.59 -7.97 7.86
CA SER A 163 9.64 -7.80 9.31
C SER A 163 10.72 -6.79 9.73
N ASN A 164 11.91 -6.85 9.12
CA ASN A 164 12.97 -5.87 9.37
C ASN A 164 12.58 -4.47 8.93
N TYR A 165 11.75 -4.36 7.88
CA TYR A 165 11.27 -3.08 7.41
C TYR A 165 10.19 -2.50 8.34
N ASP A 166 9.24 -3.33 8.76
CA ASP A 166 8.18 -2.98 9.70
C ASP A 166 8.76 -2.51 11.04
N ALA A 167 9.71 -3.27 11.59
CA ALA A 167 10.44 -2.90 12.81
C ALA A 167 11.23 -1.58 12.66
N LYS A 168 11.75 -1.27 11.46
CA LYS A 168 12.41 0.02 11.20
C LYS A 168 11.43 1.18 11.14
N GLN A 169 10.22 0.96 10.61
CA GLN A 169 9.16 1.97 10.59
C GLN A 169 8.62 2.23 12.00
N GLU A 170 8.38 1.19 12.78
CA GLU A 170 7.97 1.32 14.19
C GLU A 170 9.08 1.96 15.03
N ALA A 171 10.35 1.60 14.81
CA ALA A 171 11.48 2.26 15.49
C ALA A 171 11.61 3.75 15.11
N MET A 172 11.35 4.12 13.85
CA MET A 172 11.27 5.53 13.45
C MET A 172 10.17 6.26 14.23
N LEU A 173 8.99 5.65 14.42
CA LEU A 173 7.90 6.25 15.19
C LEU A 173 8.24 6.40 16.68
N ILE A 174 8.97 5.45 17.25
CA ILE A 174 9.25 5.38 18.69
C ILE A 174 10.45 6.24 19.11
N GLN A 175 11.35 6.62 18.18
CA GLN A 175 12.54 7.41 18.49
C GLN A 175 12.65 8.68 17.62
N THR A 176 12.23 9.83 18.19
CA THR A 176 12.75 11.16 17.85
C THR A 176 12.65 11.62 16.38
N VAL A 177 11.51 11.42 15.71
CA VAL A 177 11.26 12.11 14.44
C VAL A 177 11.19 13.62 14.68
N PRO A 178 11.97 14.45 13.96
CA PRO A 178 11.88 15.91 14.09
C PRO A 178 10.45 16.42 13.87
N ALA A 179 10.05 17.45 14.61
CA ALA A 179 8.71 18.02 14.49
C ALA A 179 8.36 18.39 13.04
N ALA A 180 9.34 18.93 12.28
CA ALA A 180 9.19 19.27 10.87
C ALA A 180 8.84 18.05 9.99
N VAL A 181 9.44 16.89 10.25
CA VAL A 181 9.14 15.66 9.50
C VAL A 181 7.75 15.12 9.85
N ARG A 182 7.31 15.25 11.11
CA ARG A 182 5.94 14.89 11.50
C ARG A 182 4.89 15.78 10.83
N VAL A 183 5.13 17.09 10.79
CA VAL A 183 4.26 18.04 10.07
C VAL A 183 4.21 17.68 8.59
N PHE A 184 5.37 17.42 7.97
CA PHE A 184 5.43 16.99 6.57
C PHE A 184 4.62 15.71 6.30
N TRP A 185 4.75 14.69 7.15
CA TRP A 185 3.96 13.46 7.02
C TRP A 185 2.47 13.70 7.24
N LYS A 186 2.10 14.53 8.21
CA LYS A 186 0.70 14.93 8.42
C LYS A 186 0.13 15.60 7.16
N THR A 187 0.81 16.59 6.60
CA THR A 187 0.38 17.31 5.38
C THR A 187 0.24 16.36 4.19
N LYS A 188 1.12 15.37 4.03
CA LYS A 188 0.95 14.31 3.02
C LYS A 188 -0.28 13.45 3.28
N GLY A 189 -0.56 13.12 4.54
CA GLY A 189 -1.78 12.42 4.93
C GLY A 189 -3.03 13.20 4.55
N GLU A 190 -3.05 14.50 4.84
CA GLU A 190 -4.14 15.41 4.50
C GLU A 190 -4.36 15.45 2.98
N LEU A 191 -3.30 15.65 2.19
CA LEU A 191 -3.36 15.63 0.74
C LEU A 191 -3.90 14.31 0.19
N TYR A 192 -3.45 13.18 0.76
CA TYR A 192 -3.95 11.85 0.38
C TYR A 192 -5.45 11.70 0.63
N ILE A 193 -5.95 12.18 1.77
CA ILE A 193 -7.38 12.12 2.10
C ILE A 193 -8.18 13.02 1.16
N GLN A 194 -7.71 14.23 0.87
CA GLN A 194 -8.38 15.14 -0.07
C GLN A 194 -8.48 14.51 -1.47
N LEU A 195 -7.37 13.94 -1.98
CA LEU A 195 -7.36 13.19 -3.23
C LEU A 195 -8.36 12.01 -3.21
N LYS A 196 -8.48 11.31 -2.07
CA LYS A 196 -9.45 10.22 -1.92
C LYS A 196 -10.89 10.70 -1.92
N ILE A 197 -11.17 11.87 -1.34
CA ILE A 197 -12.49 12.49 -1.37
C ILE A 197 -12.88 12.81 -2.82
N LEU A 198 -12.02 13.51 -3.57
CA LEU A 198 -12.25 13.78 -5.00
C LEU A 198 -12.47 12.49 -5.79
N HIS A 199 -11.64 11.47 -5.53
CA HIS A 199 -11.74 10.18 -6.23
C HIS A 199 -13.06 9.47 -5.97
N ASN A 200 -13.57 9.52 -4.74
CA ASN A 200 -14.84 8.91 -4.40
C ASN A 200 -16.03 9.69 -4.99
N ALA A 201 -15.98 11.03 -4.96
CA ALA A 201 -16.98 11.88 -5.59
C ALA A 201 -17.05 11.62 -7.10
N ALA A 202 -15.91 11.49 -7.78
CA ALA A 202 -15.87 11.15 -9.20
C ALA A 202 -16.51 9.80 -9.52
N LYS A 203 -16.26 8.78 -8.68
CA LYS A 203 -16.88 7.47 -8.86
C LYS A 203 -18.39 7.51 -8.69
N GLU A 204 -18.88 8.31 -7.76
CA GLU A 204 -20.31 8.50 -7.55
C GLU A 204 -20.94 9.28 -8.70
N PHE A 205 -20.33 10.40 -9.10
CA PHE A 205 -20.81 11.23 -10.20
C PHE A 205 -20.89 10.46 -11.52
N TYR A 206 -19.85 9.70 -11.85
CA TYR A 206 -19.76 8.89 -13.06
C TYR A 206 -20.30 7.46 -12.89
N ALA A 207 -21.10 7.18 -11.85
CA ALA A 207 -21.58 5.82 -11.59
C ALA A 207 -22.38 5.21 -12.76
N ALA A 208 -23.06 6.05 -13.54
CA ALA A 208 -23.81 5.64 -14.73
C ALA A 208 -22.98 5.61 -16.03
N ASP A 209 -21.75 6.16 -16.02
CA ASP A 209 -20.85 6.26 -17.17
C ASP A 209 -19.51 5.58 -16.85
N LEU A 210 -19.48 4.26 -17.07
CA LEU A 210 -18.33 3.41 -16.74
C LEU A 210 -17.07 3.81 -17.50
N GLU A 211 -17.20 4.33 -18.72
CA GLU A 211 -16.07 4.75 -19.55
C GLU A 211 -15.42 5.99 -18.96
N LYS A 212 -16.19 7.03 -18.64
CA LYS A 212 -15.65 8.23 -17.96
C LYS A 212 -15.09 7.92 -16.59
N SER A 213 -15.76 7.06 -15.81
CA SER A 213 -15.26 6.61 -14.51
C SER A 213 -13.90 5.92 -14.65
N ALA A 214 -13.75 5.03 -15.65
CA ALA A 214 -12.48 4.36 -15.93
C ALA A 214 -11.40 5.34 -16.39
N GLN A 215 -11.73 6.26 -17.30
CA GLN A 215 -10.79 7.27 -17.81
C GLN A 215 -10.26 8.16 -16.68
N TYR A 216 -11.15 8.70 -15.84
CA TYR A 216 -10.77 9.51 -14.68
C TYR A 216 -9.82 8.76 -13.73
N ASN A 217 -10.07 7.47 -13.49
CA ASN A 217 -9.21 6.64 -12.65
C ASN A 217 -7.83 6.41 -13.27
N MET A 218 -7.77 6.20 -14.60
CA MET A 218 -6.54 5.94 -15.33
C MET A 218 -5.68 7.20 -15.42
N ASP A 219 -6.30 8.36 -15.68
CA ASP A 219 -5.60 9.64 -15.75
C ASP A 219 -4.89 9.98 -14.44
N ILE A 220 -5.54 9.73 -13.30
CA ILE A 220 -4.92 9.92 -11.98
C ILE A 220 -3.87 8.82 -11.71
N LEU A 221 -4.14 7.56 -12.05
CA LEU A 221 -3.22 6.46 -11.74
C LEU A 221 -1.89 6.54 -12.50
N TYR A 222 -1.93 7.00 -13.75
CA TYR A 222 -0.78 7.09 -14.65
C TYR A 222 -0.22 8.52 -14.80
N ALA A 223 -0.69 9.45 -13.95
CA ALA A 223 0.01 10.69 -13.65
C ALA A 223 1.35 10.36 -12.99
#